data_AF-A0A9P9HCI7-F1
#
_entry.id   AF-A0A9P9HCI7-F1
#
_cell.length_a   1.000
_cell.length_b   1.000
_cell.length_c   1.000
_cell.angle_alpha   90.00
_cell.angle_beta   90.00
_cell.angle_gamma   90.00
#
_symmetry.space_group_name_H-M   'P 1'
#
loop_
_entity.id
_entity.type
_entity.pdbx_description
1 polymer ?
#
loop_
_entity_poly.entity_id
_entity_poly.type
_entity_poly.pdbx_seq_one_letter_code
_entity_poly.pdbx_strand_id
1 'polypeptide(L)'
;MGDYCCRCSRLVAWPKTTMKNVASRVKRIARRLRLSPEQNLDCPLVQLPVEILARVFSHLSEVDRHVLAMTCRALWTAVRRRDEPVSSLSQHQYLGYLTAISRGNPDLWVCELCTKLHLASDRTCPRHGRRSRLAERLDQFTISHRACISTCSTRMGAVRCEYAVYPKIVQGRYMLLSVWTYEQRSEPISQEAIGWLSICHHQGLNFTTAFVERLFWMRERENVETGGRASEAGHSLRFTFELARQRPRTGVSGSCSKCPVDFSVNFSPDVMTVQAWHDFGPEGTPLDPAWMVHVRPRFGSHDHDLTLGHTEGSVRDLYESQIW
;
A
#
# COMPACT_ATOMS: atom_id res chain seq x y z
N MET A 1 31.87 20.25 21.54
CA MET A 1 30.66 19.65 22.11
C MET A 1 29.82 19.14 20.95
N GLY A 2 29.75 17.86 20.59
CA GLY A 2 30.16 16.65 21.28
C GLY A 2 29.07 15.57 21.26
N ASP A 3 28.23 15.48 20.21
CA ASP A 3 27.22 14.41 20.10
C ASP A 3 27.79 13.19 19.40
N TYR A 4 28.49 12.39 20.20
CA TYR A 4 28.83 11.01 19.89
C TYR A 4 27.62 10.13 20.22
N CYS A 5 26.99 9.53 19.20
CA CYS A 5 26.15 8.34 19.38
C CYS A 5 26.92 7.09 18.92
N CYS A 6 27.12 6.16 19.85
CA CYS A 6 28.07 5.05 19.79
C CYS A 6 28.06 4.20 18.50
N ARG A 7 29.27 4.07 17.91
CA ARG A 7 29.75 3.04 16.98
C ARG A 7 28.95 2.84 15.69
N CYS A 8 29.17 3.72 14.71
CA CYS A 8 29.26 3.34 13.30
C CYS A 8 30.14 4.35 12.51
N SER A 9 31.38 4.52 12.96
CA SER A 9 32.46 4.99 12.07
C SER A 9 32.95 3.80 11.26
N ARG A 10 32.34 3.58 10.09
CA ARG A 10 32.93 2.95 8.89
C ARG A 10 31.94 3.06 7.74
N LEU A 11 32.05 4.17 7.03
CA LEU A 11 31.73 4.23 5.60
C LEU A 11 32.51 3.15 4.85
N VAL A 12 31.92 2.69 3.74
CA VAL A 12 32.54 1.90 2.66
C VAL A 12 32.83 0.43 2.97
N ALA A 13 31.81 -0.42 2.77
CA ALA A 13 31.89 -1.67 2.01
C ALA A 13 30.61 -2.49 2.20
N TRP A 14 29.92 -2.80 1.10
CA TRP A 14 28.97 -3.91 1.02
C TRP A 14 29.60 -5.19 1.62
N PRO A 15 29.10 -5.73 2.76
CA PRO A 15 29.71 -6.92 3.33
C PRO A 15 29.15 -8.16 2.63
N LYS A 16 29.91 -8.70 1.67
CA LYS A 16 29.70 -10.03 1.03
C LYS A 16 29.49 -11.16 2.07
N THR A 17 29.89 -10.96 3.32
CA THR A 17 29.78 -11.88 4.45
C THR A 17 28.39 -11.95 5.08
N THR A 18 27.60 -10.88 5.13
CA THR A 18 26.25 -10.91 5.70
C THR A 18 25.23 -11.60 4.77
N MET A 19 25.53 -11.65 3.47
CA MET A 19 24.76 -12.41 2.48
C MET A 19 24.84 -13.93 2.71
N LYS A 20 25.96 -14.48 3.20
CA LYS A 20 26.13 -15.93 3.38
C LYS A 20 25.18 -16.53 4.43
N ASN A 21 24.93 -15.80 5.52
CA ASN A 21 24.08 -16.27 6.63
C ASN A 21 22.58 -16.05 6.41
N VAL A 22 22.21 -15.09 5.55
CA VAL A 22 20.82 -14.86 5.13
C VAL A 22 20.48 -15.75 3.94
N ALA A 23 21.40 -15.91 2.98
CA ALA A 23 21.27 -16.90 1.93
C ALA A 23 21.20 -18.33 2.50
N SER A 24 21.80 -18.64 3.65
CA SER A 24 21.65 -19.94 4.29
C SER A 24 20.28 -20.14 4.94
N ARG A 25 19.65 -19.09 5.49
CA ARG A 25 18.30 -19.12 6.09
C ARG A 25 17.22 -19.08 5.01
N VAL A 26 17.38 -18.26 3.97
CA VAL A 26 16.58 -18.30 2.73
C VAL A 26 16.80 -19.62 2.00
N LYS A 27 18.02 -20.19 1.93
CA LYS A 27 18.22 -21.57 1.43
C LYS A 27 17.52 -22.61 2.29
N ARG A 28 17.38 -22.40 3.60
CA ARG A 28 16.70 -23.32 4.52
C ARG A 28 15.18 -23.23 4.37
N ILE A 29 14.65 -22.02 4.21
CA ILE A 29 13.23 -21.76 3.93
C ILE A 29 12.89 -22.17 2.49
N ALA A 30 13.72 -21.84 1.50
CA ALA A 30 13.63 -22.35 0.13
C ALA A 30 13.79 -23.87 0.06
N ARG A 31 14.60 -24.50 0.93
CA ARG A 31 14.66 -25.96 1.06
C ARG A 31 13.41 -26.56 1.69
N ARG A 32 12.65 -25.80 2.49
CA ARG A 32 11.33 -26.21 3.00
C ARG A 32 10.19 -25.90 2.01
N LEU A 33 10.35 -24.86 1.19
CA LEU A 33 9.51 -24.55 0.03
C LEU A 33 9.82 -25.42 -1.19
N ARG A 34 10.90 -26.23 -1.14
CA ARG A 34 11.06 -27.35 -2.06
C ARG A 34 9.91 -28.30 -1.76
N LEU A 35 8.90 -28.20 -2.60
CA LEU A 35 7.88 -29.21 -2.80
C LEU A 35 8.54 -30.60 -2.79
N SER A 36 7.77 -31.55 -2.26
CA SER A 36 8.05 -32.99 -2.16
C SER A 36 9.05 -33.51 -3.20
N PRO A 37 9.97 -34.43 -2.86
CA PRO A 37 10.97 -34.98 -3.80
C PRO A 37 10.35 -35.70 -5.01
N GLU A 38 9.04 -35.89 -5.05
CA GLU A 38 8.30 -36.26 -6.25
C GLU A 38 8.34 -35.09 -7.24
N GLN A 39 9.36 -35.11 -8.10
CA GLN A 39 9.35 -34.29 -9.30
C GLN A 39 8.10 -34.67 -10.09
N ASN A 40 7.13 -33.77 -10.16
CA ASN A 40 5.98 -33.93 -11.01
C ASN A 40 6.48 -33.81 -12.47
N LEU A 41 6.96 -34.92 -13.03
CA LEU A 41 7.52 -35.03 -14.38
C LEU A 41 6.44 -34.77 -15.45
N ASP A 42 5.18 -34.70 -15.05
CA ASP A 42 4.04 -34.39 -15.91
C ASP A 42 3.89 -32.89 -16.21
N CYS A 43 4.81 -32.03 -15.75
CA CYS A 43 4.79 -30.61 -16.10
C CYS A 43 5.15 -30.42 -17.59
N PRO A 44 4.20 -30.01 -18.48
CA PRO A 44 4.46 -29.91 -19.91
C PRO A 44 5.58 -28.92 -20.25
N LEU A 45 5.74 -27.88 -19.42
CA LEU A 45 6.79 -26.89 -19.56
C LEU A 45 8.19 -27.50 -19.39
N VAL A 46 8.37 -28.44 -18.47
CA VAL A 46 9.67 -29.10 -18.21
C VAL A 46 10.01 -30.13 -19.28
N GLN A 47 9.01 -30.63 -20.00
CA GLN A 47 9.18 -31.57 -21.11
C GLN A 47 9.55 -30.87 -22.44
N LEU A 48 9.51 -29.53 -22.50
CA LEU A 48 9.90 -28.80 -23.69
C LEU A 48 11.41 -28.93 -23.98
N PRO A 49 11.81 -28.94 -25.27
CA PRO A 49 13.22 -28.86 -25.65
C PRO A 49 13.90 -27.63 -25.05
N VAL A 50 15.19 -27.76 -24.71
CA VAL A 50 15.97 -26.72 -24.02
C VAL A 50 16.07 -25.42 -24.84
N GLU A 51 15.98 -25.53 -26.16
CA GLU A 51 15.99 -24.41 -27.10
C GLU A 51 14.71 -23.57 -26.98
N ILE A 52 13.57 -24.23 -26.80
CA ILE A 52 12.28 -23.56 -26.60
C ILE A 52 12.27 -22.89 -25.22
N LEU A 53 12.72 -23.60 -24.19
CA LEU A 53 12.89 -23.02 -22.85
C LEU A 53 13.79 -21.80 -22.86
N ALA A 54 14.91 -21.86 -23.58
CA ALA A 54 15.82 -20.72 -23.72
C ALA A 54 15.14 -19.51 -24.39
N ARG A 55 14.31 -19.75 -25.41
CA ARG A 55 13.54 -18.68 -26.08
C ARG A 55 12.49 -18.09 -25.15
N VAL A 56 11.77 -18.92 -24.40
CA VAL A 56 10.83 -18.44 -23.36
C VAL A 56 11.56 -17.59 -22.32
N PHE A 57 12.70 -18.06 -21.80
CA PHE A 57 13.46 -17.33 -20.79
C PHE A 57 14.02 -16.01 -21.31
N SER A 58 14.32 -15.90 -22.61
CA SER A 58 14.77 -14.63 -23.21
C SER A 58 13.71 -13.52 -23.18
N HIS A 59 12.44 -13.88 -23.01
CA HIS A 59 11.34 -12.92 -22.85
C HIS A 59 11.07 -12.54 -21.39
N LEU A 60 11.75 -13.17 -20.42
CA LEU A 60 11.57 -12.92 -19.00
C LEU A 60 12.59 -11.90 -18.48
N SER A 61 12.17 -11.06 -17.53
CA SER A 61 13.10 -10.19 -16.83
C SER A 61 14.14 -11.00 -16.03
N GLU A 62 15.27 -10.38 -15.66
CA GLU A 62 16.28 -11.04 -14.81
C GLU A 62 15.70 -11.52 -13.46
N VAL A 63 14.77 -10.75 -12.89
CA VAL A 63 14.06 -11.10 -11.66
C VAL A 63 13.18 -12.33 -11.88
N ASP A 64 12.37 -12.34 -12.94
CA ASP A 64 11.43 -13.42 -13.21
C ASP A 64 12.14 -14.73 -13.52
N ARG A 65 13.30 -14.68 -14.19
CA ARG A 65 14.15 -15.86 -14.41
C ARG A 65 14.61 -16.46 -13.09
N HIS A 66 15.05 -15.63 -12.14
CA HIS A 66 15.42 -16.10 -10.81
C HIS A 66 14.24 -16.64 -10.00
N VAL A 67 13.06 -16.03 -10.09
CA VAL A 67 11.84 -16.54 -9.45
C VAL A 67 11.44 -17.88 -10.06
N LEU A 68 11.46 -18.00 -11.38
CA LEU A 68 11.15 -19.24 -12.09
C LEU A 68 12.11 -20.37 -11.69
N ALA A 69 13.40 -20.06 -11.52
CA ALA A 69 14.40 -21.00 -11.02
C ALA A 69 14.09 -21.52 -9.60
N MET A 70 13.24 -20.85 -8.82
CA MET A 70 12.87 -21.31 -7.48
C MET A 70 11.72 -22.32 -7.47
N THR A 71 11.02 -22.51 -8.59
CA THR A 71 9.85 -23.40 -8.68
C THR A 71 10.23 -24.88 -8.68
N CYS A 72 11.23 -25.29 -9.47
CA CYS A 72 11.66 -26.69 -9.54
C CYS A 72 13.15 -26.83 -9.91
N ARG A 73 13.72 -28.03 -9.68
CA ARG A 73 15.14 -28.32 -9.93
C ARG A 73 15.52 -28.28 -11.41
N ALA A 74 14.60 -28.66 -12.30
CA ALA A 74 14.84 -28.66 -13.74
C ALA A 74 14.97 -27.21 -14.27
N LEU A 75 14.01 -26.36 -13.94
CA LEU A 75 14.04 -24.93 -14.29
C LEU A 75 15.22 -24.22 -13.63
N TRP A 76 15.54 -24.54 -12.38
CA TRP A 76 16.74 -24.02 -11.73
C TRP A 76 18.02 -24.33 -12.51
N THR A 77 18.15 -25.56 -13.00
CA THR A 77 19.33 -25.99 -13.76
C THR A 77 19.39 -25.32 -15.12
N ALA A 78 18.24 -25.17 -15.78
CA ALA A 78 18.13 -24.54 -17.09
C ALA A 78 18.45 -23.03 -17.03
N VAL A 79 17.97 -22.33 -16.00
CA VAL A 79 18.21 -20.89 -15.78
C VAL A 79 19.65 -20.64 -15.30
N ARG A 80 20.12 -21.38 -14.28
CA ARG A 80 21.42 -21.11 -13.64
C ARG A 80 22.63 -21.38 -14.53
N ARG A 81 22.47 -22.16 -15.61
CA ARG A 81 23.54 -22.33 -16.61
C ARG A 81 23.75 -21.07 -17.47
N ARG A 82 22.78 -20.16 -17.49
CA ARG A 82 22.78 -18.98 -18.38
C ARG A 82 22.87 -17.65 -17.63
N ASP A 83 22.40 -17.59 -16.38
CA ASP A 83 22.27 -16.34 -15.65
C ASP A 83 23.27 -16.16 -14.50
N GLU A 84 23.64 -14.90 -14.28
CA GLU A 84 24.46 -14.42 -13.17
C GLU A 84 23.81 -14.77 -11.81
N PRO A 85 24.59 -14.89 -10.72
CA PRO A 85 24.02 -15.22 -9.42
C PRO A 85 23.13 -14.07 -8.93
N VAL A 86 22.04 -14.37 -8.21
CA VAL A 86 21.11 -13.38 -7.59
C VAL A 86 21.79 -12.19 -6.89
N SER A 87 23.05 -12.33 -6.46
CA SER A 87 23.87 -11.24 -5.93
C SER A 87 24.27 -10.15 -6.96
N SER A 88 24.08 -10.39 -8.25
CA SER A 88 24.27 -9.41 -9.34
C SER A 88 23.10 -8.45 -9.47
N LEU A 89 21.91 -8.82 -8.96
CA LEU A 89 20.72 -7.98 -9.02
C LEU A 89 20.97 -6.65 -8.30
N SER A 90 20.50 -5.57 -8.91
CA SER A 90 20.38 -4.29 -8.22
C SER A 90 19.50 -4.41 -6.98
N GLN A 91 19.61 -3.48 -6.04
CA GLN A 91 18.80 -3.49 -4.83
C GLN A 91 17.29 -3.53 -5.13
N HIS A 92 16.85 -2.80 -6.17
CA HIS A 92 15.45 -2.77 -6.61
C HIS A 92 15.01 -4.13 -7.18
N GLN A 93 15.79 -4.71 -8.09
CA GLN A 93 15.51 -6.03 -8.66
C GLN A 93 15.51 -7.13 -7.58
N TYR A 94 16.42 -7.06 -6.62
CA TYR A 94 16.49 -8.02 -5.53
C TYR A 94 15.28 -7.88 -4.58
N LEU A 95 14.77 -6.66 -4.34
CA LEU A 95 13.49 -6.48 -3.65
C LEU A 95 12.33 -7.11 -4.40
N GLY A 96 12.23 -6.89 -5.72
CA GLY A 96 11.24 -7.54 -6.57
C GLY A 96 11.30 -9.08 -6.47
N TYR A 97 12.50 -9.65 -6.52
CA TYR A 97 12.74 -11.08 -6.34
C TYR A 97 12.24 -11.59 -4.97
N LEU A 98 12.56 -10.88 -3.88
CA LEU A 98 12.09 -11.28 -2.55
C LEU A 98 10.56 -11.17 -2.44
N THR A 99 9.96 -10.16 -3.05
CA THR A 99 8.51 -9.96 -3.02
C THR A 99 7.79 -11.10 -3.73
N ALA A 100 8.28 -11.50 -4.90
CA ALA A 100 7.77 -12.66 -5.62
C ALA A 100 7.83 -13.95 -4.77
N ILE A 101 8.90 -14.13 -3.98
CA ILE A 101 8.99 -15.26 -3.04
C ILE A 101 7.95 -15.16 -1.92
N SER A 102 7.75 -13.99 -1.31
CA SER A 102 6.74 -13.83 -0.26
C SER A 102 5.31 -14.01 -0.76
N ARG A 103 5.02 -13.70 -2.02
CA ARG A 103 3.67 -13.91 -2.60
C ARG A 103 3.24 -15.36 -2.51
N GLY A 104 4.14 -16.30 -2.81
CA GLY A 104 3.88 -17.73 -2.71
C GLY A 104 3.93 -18.29 -1.28
N ASN A 105 4.15 -17.45 -0.25
CA ASN A 105 4.30 -17.92 1.12
C ASN A 105 3.72 -16.92 2.14
N PRO A 106 2.48 -17.14 2.62
CA PRO A 106 1.76 -16.20 3.48
C PRO A 106 2.39 -16.01 4.87
N ASP A 107 3.35 -16.88 5.25
CA ASP A 107 4.09 -16.75 6.50
C ASP A 107 5.31 -15.86 6.37
N LEU A 108 5.58 -15.29 5.19
CA LEU A 108 6.73 -14.45 4.92
C LEU A 108 6.32 -13.04 4.46
N TRP A 109 7.09 -12.04 4.88
CA TRP A 109 6.99 -10.67 4.37
C TRP A 109 8.36 -10.09 4.06
N VAL A 110 8.41 -9.17 3.10
CA VAL A 110 9.66 -8.50 2.70
C VAL A 110 9.84 -7.20 3.47
N CYS A 111 10.95 -7.08 4.19
CA CYS A 111 11.36 -5.82 4.76
C CYS A 111 12.22 -5.07 3.75
N GLU A 112 11.70 -3.96 3.23
CA GLU A 112 12.42 -3.11 2.28
C GLU A 112 13.69 -2.48 2.86
N LEU A 113 13.65 -2.10 4.15
CA LEU A 113 14.76 -1.44 4.85
C LEU A 113 15.98 -2.33 5.01
N CYS A 114 15.76 -3.59 5.37
CA CYS A 114 16.86 -4.54 5.51
C CYS A 114 17.06 -5.43 4.28
N THR A 115 16.12 -5.38 3.34
CA THR A 115 16.05 -6.15 2.10
C THR A 115 16.11 -7.66 2.37
N LYS A 116 15.21 -8.14 3.24
CA LYS A 116 15.13 -9.55 3.67
C LYS A 116 13.69 -10.02 3.87
N LEU A 117 13.51 -11.33 3.81
CA LEU A 117 12.29 -12.01 4.23
C LEU A 117 12.28 -12.24 5.75
N HIS A 118 11.14 -11.93 6.35
CA HIS A 118 10.84 -12.13 7.76
C HIS A 118 9.59 -13.01 7.89
N LEU A 119 9.43 -13.65 9.05
CA LEU A 119 8.19 -14.35 9.35
C LEU A 119 7.08 -13.32 9.63
N ALA A 120 5.86 -13.57 9.14
CA ALA A 120 4.70 -12.73 9.40
C ALA A 120 4.35 -12.65 10.90
N SER A 121 4.72 -13.68 11.68
CA SER A 121 4.60 -13.69 13.14
C SER A 121 5.64 -12.80 13.85
N ASP A 122 6.74 -12.46 13.19
CA ASP A 122 7.75 -11.56 13.71
C ASP A 122 7.37 -10.12 13.36
N ARG A 123 6.67 -9.46 14.30
CA ARG A 123 6.24 -8.06 14.19
C ARG A 123 7.42 -7.06 14.25
N THR A 124 8.64 -7.54 14.43
CA THR A 124 9.82 -6.68 14.59
C THR A 124 10.96 -7.12 13.71
N CYS A 125 11.38 -6.27 12.77
CA CYS A 125 12.67 -6.49 12.14
C CYS A 125 13.76 -6.36 13.23
N PRO A 126 14.70 -7.32 13.39
CA PRO A 126 15.77 -7.22 14.38
C PRO A 126 16.67 -5.98 14.23
N ARG A 127 16.68 -5.33 13.05
CA ARG A 127 17.33 -4.02 12.84
C ARG A 127 16.53 -2.84 13.41
N HIS A 128 15.24 -2.98 13.65
CA HIS A 128 14.34 -1.94 14.18
C HIS A 128 13.94 -2.14 15.65
N GLY A 129 14.25 -3.30 16.24
CA GLY A 129 13.93 -3.62 17.64
C GLY A 129 14.55 -2.70 18.71
N ARG A 130 15.32 -1.67 18.33
CA ARG A 130 15.85 -0.63 19.25
C ARG A 130 15.33 0.78 19.01
N ARG A 131 14.40 1.00 18.09
CA ARG A 131 13.75 2.31 17.91
C ARG A 131 12.29 2.14 17.52
N SER A 132 11.40 2.19 18.52
CA SER A 132 9.98 2.35 18.25
C SER A 132 9.22 2.89 19.47
N ARG A 133 9.13 4.22 19.59
CA ARG A 133 7.89 4.91 19.98
C ARG A 133 7.12 5.40 18.73
N LEU A 134 7.56 4.98 17.55
CA LEU A 134 7.00 5.39 16.25
C LEU A 134 6.26 4.24 15.53
N ALA A 135 6.57 2.97 15.81
CA ALA A 135 5.77 1.87 15.26
C ALA A 135 4.37 1.80 15.90
N GLU A 136 4.20 2.26 17.15
CA GLU A 136 2.86 2.46 17.76
C GLU A 136 1.99 3.48 16.99
N ARG A 137 2.59 4.45 16.28
CA ARG A 137 1.85 5.41 15.44
C ARG A 137 1.63 4.93 14.00
N LEU A 138 2.44 3.97 13.54
CA LEU A 138 2.27 3.32 12.23
C LEU A 138 1.32 2.12 12.32
N ASP A 139 1.16 1.51 13.49
CA ASP A 139 0.16 0.46 13.77
C ASP A 139 -1.28 0.94 13.53
N GLN A 140 -1.56 2.25 13.62
CA GLN A 140 -2.87 2.79 13.24
C GLN A 140 -3.19 2.67 11.75
N PHE A 141 -2.16 2.53 10.89
CA PHE A 141 -2.33 2.45 9.43
C PHE A 141 -2.26 1.02 8.88
N THR A 142 -1.84 0.03 9.67
CA THR A 142 -1.51 -1.33 9.18
C THR A 142 -2.28 -2.46 9.87
N ILE A 143 -3.30 -2.16 10.70
CA ILE A 143 -4.16 -3.21 11.27
C ILE A 143 -5.07 -3.80 10.19
N SER A 144 -4.59 -4.94 9.67
CA SER A 144 -5.28 -6.13 9.17
C SER A 144 -5.97 -6.08 7.79
N HIS A 145 -5.20 -6.44 6.76
CA HIS A 145 -5.63 -6.81 5.40
C HIS A 145 -5.66 -8.35 5.22
N ARG A 146 -6.43 -9.09 6.02
CA ARG A 146 -6.71 -10.52 5.81
C ARG A 146 -8.18 -10.92 5.95
N ALA A 147 -8.84 -11.13 4.80
CA ALA A 147 -10.19 -11.71 4.62
C ALA A 147 -11.34 -10.88 5.22
N CYS A 148 -12.07 -10.10 4.41
CA CYS A 148 -13.28 -9.36 4.82
C CYS A 148 -13.14 -8.73 6.23
N ILE A 149 -12.23 -7.78 6.37
CA ILE A 149 -11.68 -7.42 7.69
C ILE A 149 -12.46 -6.27 8.32
N SER A 150 -13.29 -6.66 9.29
CA SER A 150 -13.88 -5.84 10.35
C SER A 150 -14.73 -4.65 9.91
N THR A 151 -16.04 -4.77 10.14
CA THR A 151 -16.80 -3.69 10.80
C THR A 151 -16.09 -3.33 12.10
N CYS A 152 -15.15 -2.39 12.05
CA CYS A 152 -14.56 -1.84 13.26
C CYS A 152 -15.48 -0.71 13.72
N SER A 153 -16.15 -0.88 14.86
CA SER A 153 -16.89 0.22 15.48
C SER A 153 -15.99 0.89 16.52
N THR A 154 -15.48 2.07 16.18
CA THR A 154 -14.76 2.91 17.13
C THR A 154 -15.73 3.87 17.81
N ARG A 155 -15.77 3.83 19.14
CA ARG A 155 -16.43 4.85 19.94
C ARG A 155 -15.50 6.06 20.00
N MET A 156 -15.82 7.09 19.21
CA MET A 156 -15.12 8.36 19.25
C MET A 156 -16.00 9.37 19.99
N GLY A 157 -15.94 9.34 21.32
CA GLY A 157 -16.73 10.26 22.15
C GLY A 157 -18.22 10.25 21.81
N ALA A 158 -18.69 11.34 21.21
CA ALA A 158 -20.09 11.69 20.99
C ALA A 158 -20.74 11.14 19.70
N VAL A 159 -19.96 10.52 18.81
CA VAL A 159 -20.43 9.87 17.58
C VAL A 159 -19.92 8.44 17.50
N ARG A 160 -20.71 7.55 16.91
CA ARG A 160 -20.30 6.18 16.60
C ARG A 160 -19.75 6.14 15.18
N CYS A 161 -18.55 5.62 15.00
CA CYS A 161 -18.04 5.32 13.66
C CYS A 161 -18.13 3.82 13.41
N GLU A 162 -18.58 3.43 12.21
CA GLU A 162 -18.45 2.10 11.66
C GLU A 162 -17.64 2.18 10.37
N TYR A 163 -16.63 1.31 10.26
CA TYR A 163 -15.76 1.23 9.09
C TYR A 163 -15.93 -0.11 8.40
N ALA A 164 -16.14 -0.09 7.08
CA ALA A 164 -16.23 -1.29 6.24
C ALA A 164 -15.37 -1.13 4.98
N VAL A 165 -14.89 -2.27 4.45
CA VAL A 165 -14.00 -2.29 3.29
C VAL A 165 -14.39 -3.41 2.34
N TYR A 166 -14.42 -3.10 1.05
CA TYR A 166 -14.86 -3.99 -0.01
C TYR A 166 -13.79 -4.06 -1.12
N PRO A 167 -12.81 -4.97 -1.02
CA PRO A 167 -11.81 -5.16 -2.06
C PRO A 167 -12.42 -5.86 -3.28
N LYS A 168 -11.97 -5.48 -4.47
CA LYS A 168 -12.41 -6.06 -5.74
C LYS A 168 -11.25 -6.06 -6.74
N ILE A 169 -11.17 -7.08 -7.59
CA ILE A 169 -10.27 -7.06 -8.76
C ILE A 169 -11.11 -6.71 -9.98
N VAL A 170 -10.72 -5.64 -10.69
CA VAL A 170 -11.39 -5.20 -11.92
C VAL A 170 -10.34 -5.04 -13.01
N GLN A 171 -10.49 -5.77 -14.11
CA GLN A 171 -9.54 -5.72 -15.25
C GLN A 171 -8.07 -5.92 -14.81
N GLY A 172 -7.82 -6.84 -13.87
CA GLY A 172 -6.48 -7.12 -13.34
C GLY A 172 -5.94 -6.07 -12.36
N ARG A 173 -6.73 -5.06 -12.00
CA ARG A 173 -6.38 -4.01 -11.03
C ARG A 173 -7.00 -4.29 -9.67
N TYR A 174 -6.22 -4.06 -8.61
CA TYR A 174 -6.71 -4.18 -7.24
C TYR A 174 -7.38 -2.87 -6.81
N MET A 175 -8.69 -2.95 -6.64
CA MET A 175 -9.54 -1.82 -6.26
C MET A 175 -10.06 -2.01 -4.83
N LEU A 176 -10.28 -0.90 -4.12
CA LEU A 176 -10.79 -0.93 -2.75
C LEU A 176 -11.88 0.12 -2.58
N LEU A 177 -13.02 -0.26 -2.03
CA LEU A 177 -14.00 0.68 -1.51
C LEU A 177 -13.92 0.69 0.00
N SER A 178 -13.57 1.83 0.58
CA SER A 178 -13.61 2.09 2.02
C SER A 178 -14.86 2.91 2.35
N VAL A 179 -15.62 2.49 3.36
CA VAL A 179 -16.85 3.15 3.80
C VAL A 179 -16.75 3.46 5.29
N TRP A 180 -16.91 4.73 5.65
CA TRP A 180 -17.03 5.19 7.03
C TRP A 180 -18.45 5.70 7.25
N THR A 181 -19.15 5.15 8.23
CA THR A 181 -20.49 5.58 8.64
C THR A 181 -20.40 6.15 10.04
N TYR A 182 -20.76 7.42 10.19
CA TYR A 182 -20.83 8.12 11.46
C TYR A 182 -22.28 8.30 11.85
N GLU A 183 -22.67 7.80 13.01
CA GLU A 183 -24.01 7.95 13.58
C GLU A 183 -23.95 8.91 14.77
N GLN A 184 -24.86 9.89 14.79
CA GLN A 184 -25.05 10.77 15.94
C GLN A 184 -25.42 9.97 17.18
N ARG A 185 -24.82 10.31 18.32
CA ARG A 185 -25.27 9.83 19.64
C ARG A 185 -25.61 10.99 20.56
N SER A 186 -24.58 11.59 21.17
CA SER A 186 -24.77 12.64 22.17
C SER A 186 -24.51 14.05 21.64
N GLU A 187 -23.72 14.19 20.59
CA GLU A 187 -23.43 15.49 19.95
C GLU A 187 -23.67 15.40 18.43
N PRO A 188 -24.01 16.51 17.77
CA PRO A 188 -24.15 16.56 16.32
C PRO A 188 -22.89 16.09 15.60
N ILE A 189 -23.04 15.48 14.42
CA ILE A 189 -21.91 15.10 13.58
C ILE A 189 -21.20 16.38 13.11
N SER A 190 -20.01 16.62 13.66
CA SER A 190 -19.13 17.73 13.31
C SER A 190 -17.71 17.23 13.05
N GLN A 191 -16.87 18.09 12.46
CA GLN A 191 -15.47 17.77 12.20
C GLN A 191 -14.72 17.44 13.51
N GLU A 192 -15.04 18.12 14.61
CA GLU A 192 -14.48 17.87 15.94
C GLU A 192 -14.90 16.51 16.47
N ALA A 193 -16.18 16.15 16.34
CA ALA A 193 -16.71 14.86 16.78
C ALA A 193 -16.13 13.69 15.96
N ILE A 194 -15.91 13.90 14.65
CA ILE A 194 -15.30 12.92 13.72
C ILE A 194 -13.80 12.73 13.98
N GLY A 195 -13.12 13.68 14.62
CA GLY A 195 -11.68 13.61 14.89
C GLY A 195 -10.83 13.59 13.61
N TRP A 196 -9.96 12.59 13.48
CA TRP A 196 -9.07 12.44 12.32
C TRP A 196 -9.64 11.43 11.32
N LEU A 197 -9.91 11.87 10.09
CA LEU A 197 -10.21 11.00 8.96
C LEU A 197 -9.21 11.26 7.84
N SER A 198 -8.64 10.22 7.24
CA SER A 198 -7.75 10.32 6.08
C SER A 198 -8.16 9.26 5.08
N ILE A 199 -8.60 9.65 3.90
CA ILE A 199 -8.97 8.69 2.83
C ILE A 199 -7.74 8.31 2.00
N CYS A 200 -6.74 9.19 1.92
CA CYS A 200 -5.40 8.90 1.39
C CYS A 200 -4.39 9.80 2.11
N HIS A 201 -3.09 9.68 1.83
CA HIS A 201 -2.11 10.58 2.46
C HIS A 201 -2.30 12.06 2.06
N HIS A 202 -2.88 12.31 0.89
CA HIS A 202 -3.11 13.65 0.36
C HIS A 202 -4.40 14.32 0.85
N GLN A 203 -5.40 13.53 1.28
CA GLN A 203 -6.73 14.00 1.64
C GLN A 203 -7.09 13.53 3.04
N GLY A 204 -7.38 14.49 3.92
CA GLY A 204 -7.89 14.19 5.25
C GLY A 204 -8.67 15.33 5.87
N LEU A 205 -9.59 14.97 6.76
CA LEU A 205 -10.17 15.85 7.76
C LEU A 205 -9.19 15.86 8.93
N ASN A 206 -8.21 16.76 8.89
CA ASN A 206 -7.26 16.96 9.97
C ASN A 206 -7.69 18.17 10.80
N PHE A 207 -7.87 17.97 12.10
CA PHE A 207 -8.02 19.03 13.08
C PHE A 207 -6.70 19.22 13.81
N THR A 208 -6.00 20.32 13.54
CA THR A 208 -4.84 20.63 14.38
C THR A 208 -4.75 22.08 14.84
N THR A 209 -5.37 23.07 14.21
CA THR A 209 -5.37 24.44 14.77
C THR A 209 -6.51 25.31 14.23
N ALA A 210 -7.03 26.23 15.06
CA ALA A 210 -7.92 27.32 14.62
C ALA A 210 -7.31 28.17 13.48
N PHE A 211 -5.98 28.17 13.37
CA PHE A 211 -5.24 28.78 12.27
C PHE A 211 -5.49 28.09 10.92
N VAL A 212 -5.42 26.75 10.86
CA VAL A 212 -5.71 25.98 9.64
C VAL A 212 -7.18 26.11 9.24
N GLU A 213 -8.08 26.18 10.21
CA GLU A 213 -9.50 26.45 9.96
C GLU A 213 -9.74 27.83 9.36
N ARG A 214 -9.11 28.88 9.92
CA ARG A 214 -9.19 30.24 9.37
C ARG A 214 -8.65 30.30 7.95
N LEU A 215 -7.52 29.65 7.67
CA LEU A 215 -6.93 29.61 6.32
C LEU A 215 -7.84 28.93 5.30
N PHE A 216 -8.47 27.81 5.68
CA PHE A 216 -9.43 27.13 4.84
C PHE A 216 -10.61 28.05 4.49
N TRP A 217 -11.27 28.65 5.50
CA TRP A 217 -12.41 29.53 5.25
C TRP A 217 -12.05 30.83 4.55
N MET A 218 -10.84 31.37 4.74
CA MET A 218 -10.37 32.52 3.95
C MET A 218 -10.26 32.22 2.46
N ARG A 219 -10.08 30.95 2.08
CA ARG A 219 -9.90 30.56 0.68
C ARG A 219 -11.14 29.95 0.04
N GLU A 220 -11.87 29.12 0.79
CA GLU A 220 -12.93 28.29 0.21
C GLU A 220 -14.35 28.79 0.50
N ARG A 221 -14.55 29.81 1.36
CA ARG A 221 -15.90 30.25 1.76
C ARG A 221 -16.79 30.55 0.55
N GLU A 222 -16.32 31.39 -0.37
CA GLU A 222 -17.07 31.76 -1.58
C GLU A 222 -17.37 30.53 -2.44
N ASN A 223 -16.40 29.63 -2.62
CA ASN A 223 -16.60 28.40 -3.39
C ASN A 223 -17.60 27.46 -2.74
N VAL A 224 -17.61 27.33 -1.40
CA VAL A 224 -18.58 26.48 -0.71
C VAL A 224 -19.98 27.09 -0.85
N GLU A 225 -20.13 28.39 -0.61
CA GLU A 225 -21.40 29.11 -0.70
C GLU A 225 -22.00 29.08 -2.12
N THR A 226 -21.16 29.21 -3.14
CA THR A 226 -21.58 29.13 -4.56
C THR A 226 -21.70 27.68 -5.07
N GLY A 227 -21.23 26.69 -4.31
CA GLY A 227 -21.14 25.30 -4.74
C GLY A 227 -20.14 25.07 -5.87
N GLY A 228 -19.06 25.86 -5.91
CA GLY A 228 -17.93 25.73 -6.81
C GLY A 228 -17.03 24.53 -6.50
N ARG A 229 -15.73 24.66 -6.76
CA ARG A 229 -14.73 23.61 -6.54
C ARG A 229 -13.69 24.05 -5.51
N ALA A 230 -13.03 23.10 -4.86
CA ALA A 230 -11.91 23.40 -3.97
C ALA A 230 -10.78 24.11 -4.72
N SER A 231 -10.26 25.20 -4.14
CA SER A 231 -9.14 25.97 -4.71
C SER A 231 -7.80 25.26 -4.55
N GLU A 232 -7.65 24.46 -3.49
CA GLU A 232 -6.44 23.67 -3.24
C GLU A 232 -6.69 22.17 -3.37
N ALA A 233 -5.79 21.51 -4.10
CA ALA A 233 -5.78 20.06 -4.28
C ALA A 233 -5.91 19.28 -2.96
N GLY A 234 -5.25 19.73 -1.89
CA GLY A 234 -5.26 19.07 -0.57
C GLY A 234 -6.56 19.23 0.23
N HIS A 235 -7.47 20.11 -0.21
CA HIS A 235 -8.70 20.45 0.51
C HIS A 235 -9.96 19.78 -0.05
N SER A 236 -9.84 18.99 -1.12
CA SER A 236 -10.99 18.39 -1.82
C SER A 236 -11.94 17.65 -0.87
N LEU A 237 -11.42 16.81 0.04
CA LEU A 237 -12.27 16.09 1.01
C LEU A 237 -12.98 17.04 1.99
N ARG A 238 -12.25 18.02 2.53
CA ARG A 238 -12.82 18.98 3.49
C ARG A 238 -13.88 19.87 2.84
N PHE A 239 -13.60 20.35 1.64
CA PHE A 239 -14.55 21.10 0.82
C PHE A 239 -15.84 20.31 0.57
N THR A 240 -15.70 19.06 0.14
CA THR A 240 -16.82 18.15 -0.14
C THR A 240 -17.67 17.90 1.11
N PHE A 241 -17.03 17.74 2.28
CA PHE A 241 -17.71 17.60 3.56
C PHE A 241 -18.55 18.85 3.90
N GLU A 242 -17.99 20.05 3.80
CA GLU A 242 -18.73 21.29 4.11
C GLU A 242 -19.88 21.52 3.12
N LEU A 243 -19.66 21.23 1.83
CA LEU A 243 -20.72 21.33 0.82
C LEU A 243 -21.85 20.32 1.07
N ALA A 244 -21.51 19.10 1.51
CA ALA A 244 -22.52 18.09 1.88
C ALA A 244 -23.33 18.50 3.10
N ARG A 245 -22.72 19.20 4.08
CA ARG A 245 -23.45 19.76 5.23
C ARG A 245 -24.46 20.83 4.82
N GLN A 246 -24.14 21.64 3.83
CA GLN A 246 -25.07 22.65 3.29
C GLN A 246 -26.18 22.03 2.42
N ARG A 247 -25.98 20.81 1.93
CA ARG A 247 -26.95 20.07 1.08
C ARG A 247 -27.28 18.70 1.68
N PRO A 248 -27.95 18.63 2.85
CA PRO A 248 -28.23 17.36 3.50
C PRO A 248 -28.99 16.40 2.57
N ARG A 249 -28.71 15.10 2.71
CA ARG A 249 -29.28 13.99 1.94
C ARG A 249 -28.90 13.99 0.45
N THR A 250 -28.03 14.90 0.02
CA THR A 250 -27.46 14.91 -1.32
C THR A 250 -26.01 14.48 -1.23
N GLY A 251 -25.65 13.38 -1.90
CA GLY A 251 -24.25 12.94 -1.97
C GLY A 251 -23.42 13.95 -2.76
N VAL A 252 -22.35 14.46 -2.16
CA VAL A 252 -21.36 15.31 -2.85
C VAL A 252 -20.13 14.46 -3.15
N SER A 253 -19.65 14.50 -4.38
CA SER A 253 -18.48 13.74 -4.82
C SER A 253 -17.27 14.64 -4.99
N GLY A 254 -16.09 14.06 -4.88
CA GLY A 254 -14.82 14.69 -5.21
C GLY A 254 -13.76 13.65 -5.52
N SER A 255 -12.58 14.10 -5.92
CA SER A 255 -11.45 13.24 -6.20
C SER A 255 -10.14 13.84 -5.69
N CYS A 256 -9.11 13.01 -5.58
CA CYS A 256 -7.77 13.45 -5.24
C CYS A 256 -6.96 13.73 -6.51
N SER A 257 -6.42 14.94 -6.65
CA SER A 257 -5.61 15.28 -7.83
C SER A 257 -4.22 14.64 -7.85
N LYS A 258 -3.81 13.94 -6.77
CA LYS A 258 -2.45 13.40 -6.59
C LYS A 258 -2.38 11.87 -6.65
N CYS A 259 -3.46 11.17 -6.33
CA CYS A 259 -3.51 9.72 -6.35
C CYS A 259 -4.87 9.28 -6.88
N PRO A 260 -4.98 8.07 -7.45
CA PRO A 260 -6.21 7.57 -8.03
C PRO A 260 -7.21 7.18 -6.94
N VAL A 261 -7.88 8.19 -6.39
CA VAL A 261 -8.87 8.09 -5.32
C VAL A 261 -10.04 9.02 -5.63
N ASP A 262 -11.20 8.42 -5.88
CA ASP A 262 -12.49 9.11 -5.87
C ASP A 262 -13.14 8.95 -4.50
N PHE A 263 -14.00 9.89 -4.13
CA PHE A 263 -14.74 9.79 -2.88
C PHE A 263 -16.09 10.52 -2.96
N SER A 264 -16.97 10.19 -2.02
CA SER A 264 -18.23 10.89 -1.81
C SER A 264 -18.51 11.05 -0.32
N VAL A 265 -19.21 12.13 0.00
CA VAL A 265 -19.73 12.41 1.32
C VAL A 265 -21.24 12.57 1.19
N ASN A 266 -21.99 11.76 1.91
CA ASN A 266 -23.42 11.93 2.11
C ASN A 266 -23.64 12.33 3.56
N PHE A 267 -24.28 13.47 3.79
CA PHE A 267 -24.49 14.01 5.12
C PHE A 267 -25.99 14.12 5.42
N SER A 268 -26.38 13.68 6.60
CA SER A 268 -27.62 14.02 7.27
C SER A 268 -27.32 14.36 8.73
N PRO A 269 -28.21 15.06 9.45
CA PRO A 269 -27.98 15.39 10.86
C PRO A 269 -27.66 14.15 11.71
N ASP A 270 -28.37 13.05 11.47
CA ASP A 270 -28.27 11.83 12.26
C ASP A 270 -27.17 10.87 11.79
N VAL A 271 -26.86 10.89 10.49
CA VAL A 271 -25.91 9.95 9.86
C VAL A 271 -25.10 10.64 8.78
N MET A 272 -23.78 10.41 8.79
CA MET A 272 -22.89 10.77 7.70
C MET A 272 -22.17 9.53 7.16
N THR A 273 -22.11 9.39 5.84
CA THR A 273 -21.33 8.35 5.18
C THR A 273 -20.26 8.97 4.30
N VAL A 274 -19.02 8.54 4.48
CA VAL A 274 -17.89 8.83 3.59
C VAL A 274 -17.53 7.54 2.86
N GLN A 275 -17.46 7.60 1.53
CA GLN A 275 -17.02 6.49 0.70
C GLN A 275 -15.78 6.93 -0.07
N ALA A 276 -14.75 6.08 -0.12
CA ALA A 276 -13.56 6.31 -0.93
C ALA A 276 -13.25 5.07 -1.77
N TRP A 277 -13.05 5.28 -3.07
CA TRP A 277 -12.66 4.26 -4.03
C TRP A 277 -11.20 4.46 -4.37
N HIS A 278 -10.37 3.45 -4.10
CA HIS A 278 -8.94 3.45 -4.40
C HIS A 278 -8.65 2.51 -5.55
N ASP A 279 -7.80 2.96 -6.47
CA ASP A 279 -7.14 2.10 -7.44
C ASP A 279 -5.67 1.94 -7.05
N PHE A 280 -5.30 0.75 -6.58
CA PHE A 280 -3.90 0.45 -6.24
C PHE A 280 -3.10 -0.03 -7.45
N GLY A 281 -3.71 -0.10 -8.63
CA GLY A 281 -3.06 -0.53 -9.85
C GLY A 281 -3.12 -2.05 -10.08
N PRO A 282 -2.43 -2.52 -11.12
CA PRO A 282 -2.38 -3.94 -11.48
C PRO A 282 -1.63 -4.76 -10.43
N GLU A 283 -1.66 -6.08 -10.60
CA GLU A 283 -0.70 -6.94 -9.91
C GLU A 283 0.72 -6.54 -10.32
N GLY A 284 1.46 -5.93 -9.39
CA GLY A 284 2.74 -5.30 -9.67
C GLY A 284 3.69 -5.32 -8.48
N THR A 285 4.93 -4.92 -8.72
CA THR A 285 5.91 -4.73 -7.63
C THR A 285 5.37 -3.70 -6.63
N PRO A 286 5.65 -3.82 -5.31
CA PRO A 286 5.27 -2.79 -4.33
C PRO A 286 5.91 -1.43 -4.60
N LEU A 287 6.88 -1.38 -5.51
CA LEU A 287 7.54 -0.17 -5.98
C LEU A 287 6.89 0.42 -7.24
N ASP A 288 5.79 -0.17 -7.71
CA ASP A 288 5.00 0.38 -8.82
C ASP A 288 4.41 1.73 -8.40
N PRO A 289 4.52 2.78 -9.23
CA PRO A 289 3.95 4.09 -8.94
C PRO A 289 2.48 4.05 -8.51
N ALA A 290 1.68 3.14 -9.07
CA ALA A 290 0.27 2.97 -8.71
C ALA A 290 0.07 2.52 -7.26
N TRP A 291 1.03 1.79 -6.69
CA TRP A 291 1.05 1.44 -5.27
C TRP A 291 1.70 2.53 -4.42
N MET A 292 2.85 3.04 -4.85
CA MET A 292 3.68 3.97 -4.09
C MET A 292 2.98 5.31 -3.82
N VAL A 293 2.13 5.77 -4.74
CA VAL A 293 1.38 7.03 -4.59
C VAL A 293 0.43 7.03 -3.38
N HIS A 294 0.06 5.86 -2.87
CA HIS A 294 -0.80 5.71 -1.69
C HIS A 294 0.00 5.56 -0.39
N VAL A 295 1.32 5.36 -0.46
CA VAL A 295 2.19 5.13 0.70
C VAL A 295 2.85 6.44 1.12
N ARG A 296 2.88 6.72 2.42
CA ARG A 296 3.63 7.87 2.94
C ARG A 296 5.11 7.74 2.60
N PRO A 297 5.74 8.74 1.96
CA PRO A 297 7.18 8.72 1.71
C PRO A 297 7.93 8.60 3.04
N ARG A 298 9.02 7.84 3.05
CA ARG A 298 9.87 7.75 4.24
C ARG A 298 10.55 9.09 4.47
N PHE A 299 10.65 9.49 5.74
CA PHE A 299 11.36 10.69 6.17
C PHE A 299 12.71 10.84 5.45
N GLY A 300 12.83 11.87 4.62
CA GLY A 300 14.08 12.25 3.94
C GLY A 300 14.28 11.74 2.51
N SER A 301 13.30 11.06 1.88
CA SER A 301 13.34 10.89 0.42
C SER A 301 12.69 12.07 -0.28
N HIS A 302 13.28 12.55 -1.37
CA HIS A 302 12.71 13.58 -2.26
C HIS A 302 11.46 13.08 -3.02
N ASP A 303 10.86 11.97 -2.60
CA ASP A 303 9.75 11.29 -3.27
C ASP A 303 8.39 11.86 -2.83
N HIS A 304 8.39 13.05 -2.24
CA HIS A 304 7.20 13.76 -1.76
C HIS A 304 6.25 14.21 -2.90
N ASP A 305 6.67 14.04 -4.15
CA ASP A 305 5.99 14.53 -5.36
C ASP A 305 5.51 13.43 -6.30
N LEU A 306 5.55 12.15 -5.90
CA LEU A 306 4.91 11.10 -6.69
C LEU A 306 3.42 11.41 -6.79
N THR A 307 3.00 11.74 -8.01
CA THR A 307 1.62 12.03 -8.35
C THR A 307 1.21 11.12 -9.49
N LEU A 308 0.04 10.51 -9.34
CA LEU A 308 -0.60 9.73 -10.36
C LEU A 308 -2.00 10.30 -10.56
N GLY A 309 -2.09 11.23 -11.52
CA GLY A 309 -3.34 11.87 -11.87
C GLY A 309 -4.34 10.89 -12.45
N HIS A 310 -5.62 11.20 -12.29
CA HIS A 310 -6.73 10.45 -12.90
C HIS A 310 -7.87 11.42 -13.23
N THR A 311 -8.82 10.95 -14.03
CA THR A 311 -10.04 11.71 -14.31
C THR A 311 -10.99 11.60 -13.12
N GLU A 312 -11.57 12.71 -12.68
CA GLU A 312 -12.59 12.73 -11.62
C GLU A 312 -13.72 11.74 -11.93
N GLY A 313 -14.06 10.87 -10.97
CA GLY A 313 -15.08 9.83 -11.11
C GLY A 313 -14.59 8.53 -11.76
N SER A 314 -13.46 8.52 -12.45
CA SER A 314 -13.02 7.34 -13.22
C SER A 314 -12.72 6.11 -12.35
N VAL A 315 -12.24 6.31 -11.12
CA VAL A 315 -11.90 5.22 -10.19
C VAL A 315 -13.19 4.62 -9.63
N ARG A 316 -14.19 5.46 -9.32
CA ARG A 316 -15.53 5.00 -8.95
C ARG A 316 -16.18 4.22 -10.08
N ASP A 317 -16.23 4.80 -11.28
CA ASP A 317 -16.87 4.19 -12.45
C ASP A 317 -16.24 2.82 -12.77
N LEU A 318 -14.91 2.74 -12.67
CA LEU A 318 -14.19 1.48 -12.85
C LEU A 318 -14.56 0.47 -11.76
N TYR A 319 -14.63 0.86 -10.49
CA TYR A 319 -15.03 -0.04 -9.41
C TYR A 319 -16.46 -0.58 -9.60
N GLU A 320 -17.39 0.29 -10.01
CA GLU A 320 -18.80 -0.03 -10.20
C GLU A 320 -19.09 -0.80 -11.50
N SER A 321 -18.16 -0.79 -12.45
CA SER A 321 -18.27 -1.60 -13.66
C SER A 321 -18.46 -3.09 -13.31
N GLN A 322 -19.46 -3.71 -13.95
CA GLN A 322 -19.71 -5.14 -13.79
C GLN A 322 -18.56 -5.94 -14.41
N ILE A 323 -18.13 -6.98 -13.69
CA ILE A 323 -17.20 -7.97 -14.21
C ILE A 323 -18.05 -8.85 -15.15
N TRP A 324 -17.87 -8.71 -16.45
CA TRP A 324 -18.46 -9.62 -17.44
C TRP A 324 -17.64 -10.91 -17.52
#